data_AF-F9DX76-F1
#
_entry.id   AF-F9DX76-F1
#
_cell.length_a   1.000
_cell.length_b   1.000
_cell.length_c   1.000
_cell.angle_alpha   90.00
_cell.angle_beta   90.00
_cell.angle_gamma   90.00
#
_symmetry.space_group_name_H-M   'P 1'
#
loop_
_entity.id
_entity.type
_entity.pdbx_description
1 polymer ?
#
loop_
_entity_poly.entity_id
_entity_poly.type
_entity_poly.pdbx_seq_one_letter_code
_entity_poly.pdbx_strand_id
1 'polypeptide(L)'
;MTNIKSENTSIEDLVDRMIDWVHNPESDPELNCWYANDYPDGKSPITFPSENDNFEDYYSLYQNGLKLEESGNRIGAFKQYIKVLDSYTPLGSVYYTAPFYIAEEYGFYSIASEICDMAISVMNEKLFNGDLKEFTRLKKRVGNKLLALGPDIFEGRINRIKSLIRTNPDLNKTKLFSALQEEQWSELEVKNVLDYCAATKQISIEKKGRSYKYTVLKL
;
A
#
# COMPACT_ATOMS: atom_id res chain seq x y z
N MET A 1 -21.88 -48.58 0.88
CA MET A 1 -22.99 -47.66 0.55
C MET A 1 -23.43 -47.01 1.83
N THR A 2 -22.86 -45.85 2.14
CA THR A 2 -23.17 -45.10 3.36
C THR A 2 -24.12 -43.98 2.97
N ASN A 3 -25.26 -43.95 3.65
CA ASN A 3 -26.43 -43.14 3.33
C ASN A 3 -26.12 -41.66 3.61
N ILE A 4 -26.03 -40.85 2.56
CA ILE A 4 -25.79 -39.41 2.66
C ILE A 4 -27.08 -38.78 3.18
N LYS A 5 -27.12 -38.42 4.47
CA LYS A 5 -28.11 -37.45 4.98
C LYS A 5 -27.65 -36.05 4.58
N SER A 6 -27.71 -35.72 3.29
CA SER A 6 -27.66 -34.34 2.84
C SER A 6 -29.09 -33.88 2.62
N GLU A 7 -29.63 -33.07 3.53
CA GLU A 7 -30.72 -32.15 3.23
C GLU A 7 -30.93 -31.25 4.46
N ASN A 8 -30.49 -29.99 4.34
CA ASN A 8 -30.75 -28.83 5.22
C ASN A 8 -29.71 -28.41 6.28
N THR A 9 -28.41 -28.49 6.01
CA THR A 9 -27.45 -27.60 6.69
C THR A 9 -27.25 -26.36 5.83
N SER A 10 -27.47 -25.16 6.37
CA SER A 10 -27.14 -23.93 5.62
C SER A 10 -25.62 -23.80 5.51
N ILE A 11 -25.14 -23.01 4.55
CA ILE A 11 -23.69 -22.79 4.36
C ILE A 11 -23.10 -22.18 5.63
N GLU A 12 -23.84 -21.31 6.30
CA GLU A 12 -23.47 -20.67 7.57
C GLU A 12 -23.27 -21.71 8.67
N ASP A 13 -24.22 -22.66 8.82
CA ASP A 13 -24.08 -23.76 9.79
C ASP A 13 -22.87 -24.65 9.52
N LEU A 14 -22.54 -24.88 8.24
CA LEU A 14 -21.34 -25.62 7.85
C LEU A 14 -20.06 -24.85 8.20
N VAL A 15 -20.05 -23.53 7.96
CA VAL A 15 -18.90 -22.68 8.30
C VAL A 15 -18.65 -22.66 9.81
N ASP A 16 -19.70 -22.52 10.63
CA ASP A 16 -19.59 -22.55 12.08
C ASP A 16 -19.08 -23.91 12.58
N ARG A 17 -19.63 -25.01 12.06
CA ARG A 17 -19.13 -26.37 12.35
C ARG A 17 -17.66 -26.55 11.98
N MET A 18 -17.21 -25.97 10.86
CA MET A 18 -15.82 -26.03 10.45
C MET A 18 -14.90 -25.21 11.37
N ILE A 19 -15.34 -24.02 11.82
CA ILE A 19 -14.58 -23.20 12.77
C ILE A 19 -14.40 -23.94 14.09
N ASP A 20 -15.48 -24.51 14.64
CA ASP A 20 -15.45 -25.28 15.88
C ASP A 20 -14.56 -26.54 15.73
N TRP A 21 -14.66 -27.22 14.59
CA TRP A 21 -13.85 -28.40 14.29
C TRP A 21 -12.35 -28.08 14.16
N VAL A 22 -11.97 -26.94 13.55
CA VAL A 22 -10.56 -26.53 13.46
C VAL A 22 -9.94 -26.33 14.85
N HIS A 23 -10.72 -25.86 15.82
CA HIS A 23 -10.26 -25.64 17.19
C HIS A 23 -10.37 -26.89 18.06
N ASN A 24 -11.31 -27.79 17.74
CA ASN A 24 -11.50 -29.07 18.41
C ASN A 24 -11.92 -30.15 17.39
N PRO A 25 -10.97 -30.91 16.83
CA PRO A 25 -11.27 -31.91 15.78
C PRO A 25 -12.22 -33.05 16.22
N GLU A 26 -12.41 -33.23 17.54
CA GLU A 26 -13.37 -34.19 18.10
C GLU A 26 -14.81 -33.66 18.16
N SER A 27 -15.01 -32.35 17.96
CA SER A 27 -16.32 -31.70 18.03
C SER A 27 -17.28 -32.13 16.91
N ASP A 28 -16.73 -32.58 15.77
CA ASP A 28 -17.50 -33.05 14.64
C ASP A 28 -16.87 -34.31 14.02
N PRO A 29 -17.30 -35.51 14.48
CA PRO A 29 -16.78 -36.78 13.98
C PRO A 29 -17.07 -37.03 12.50
N GLU A 30 -18.12 -36.41 11.94
CA GLU A 30 -18.48 -36.55 10.53
C GLU A 30 -17.49 -35.77 9.65
N LEU A 31 -17.19 -34.52 10.00
CA LEU A 31 -16.14 -33.74 9.35
C LEU A 31 -14.77 -34.41 9.48
N ASN A 32 -14.47 -34.98 10.65
CA ASN A 32 -13.22 -35.71 10.86
C ASN A 32 -13.15 -36.98 9.97
N CYS A 33 -14.25 -37.69 9.80
CA CYS A 33 -14.32 -38.85 8.90
C CYS A 33 -14.18 -38.46 7.42
N TRP A 34 -14.80 -37.36 6.99
CA TRP A 34 -14.59 -36.81 5.64
C TRP A 34 -13.12 -36.46 5.43
N TYR A 35 -12.55 -35.71 6.37
CA TYR A 35 -11.15 -35.30 6.32
C TYR A 35 -10.18 -36.48 6.26
N ALA A 36 -10.36 -37.49 7.12
CA ALA A 36 -9.48 -38.65 7.19
C ALA A 36 -9.57 -39.59 5.96
N ASN A 37 -10.72 -39.65 5.29
CA ASN A 37 -10.92 -40.51 4.12
C ASN A 37 -10.44 -39.87 2.81
N ASP A 38 -10.63 -38.55 2.66
CA ASP A 38 -10.28 -37.84 1.42
C ASP A 38 -8.88 -37.21 1.45
N TYR A 39 -8.27 -37.04 2.63
CA TYR A 39 -6.92 -36.51 2.81
C TYR A 39 -6.05 -37.43 3.68
N PRO A 40 -5.57 -38.56 3.15
CA PRO A 40 -4.59 -39.40 3.83
C PRO A 40 -3.25 -38.67 3.88
N ASP A 41 -2.68 -38.56 5.09
CA ASP A 41 -1.41 -37.92 5.49
C ASP A 41 -1.55 -36.49 6.01
N GLY A 42 -1.68 -36.36 7.34
CA GLY A 42 -1.03 -35.38 8.25
C GLY A 42 -0.87 -33.91 7.82
N LYS A 43 -1.50 -33.46 6.76
CA LYS A 43 -1.38 -32.14 6.15
C LYS A 43 -2.75 -31.51 6.19
N SER A 44 -2.86 -30.43 6.95
CA SER A 44 -4.04 -29.56 6.93
C SER A 44 -4.42 -29.28 5.46
N PRO A 45 -5.71 -29.41 5.08
CA PRO A 45 -6.15 -29.11 3.72
C PRO A 45 -6.04 -27.59 3.45
N ILE A 46 -5.97 -26.82 4.53
CA ILE A 46 -5.55 -25.43 4.55
C ILE A 46 -4.08 -25.42 4.99
N THR A 47 -3.19 -25.77 4.06
CA THR A 47 -1.92 -25.07 4.05
C THR A 47 -2.23 -23.67 3.55
N PHE A 48 -2.50 -22.74 4.47
CA PHE A 48 -2.07 -21.37 4.17
C PHE A 48 -0.60 -21.53 3.77
N PRO A 49 -0.14 -21.01 2.60
CA PRO A 49 1.30 -20.88 2.39
C PRO A 49 1.79 -20.24 3.67
N SER A 50 2.59 -20.97 4.46
CA SER A 50 2.93 -20.64 5.85
C SER A 50 2.92 -19.13 5.94
N GLU A 51 1.96 -18.53 6.65
CA GLU A 51 1.94 -17.07 6.82
C GLU A 51 3.38 -16.72 7.10
N ASN A 52 4.02 -16.01 6.14
CA ASN A 52 5.46 -15.75 6.18
C ASN A 52 5.78 -15.40 7.63
N ASP A 53 6.87 -15.89 8.21
CA ASP A 53 7.26 -15.63 9.62
C ASP A 53 7.26 -14.12 10.01
N ASN A 54 6.99 -13.24 9.04
CA ASN A 54 6.91 -11.79 9.09
C ASN A 54 5.49 -11.21 8.85
N PHE A 55 4.40 -11.99 8.83
CA PHE A 55 3.03 -11.46 8.61
C PHE A 55 2.69 -10.36 9.61
N GLU A 56 2.86 -10.65 10.89
CA GLU A 56 2.61 -9.69 11.96
C GLU A 56 3.43 -8.41 11.79
N ASP A 57 4.67 -8.52 11.30
CA ASP A 57 5.55 -7.38 11.08
C ASP A 57 5.02 -6.44 10.00
N TYR A 58 4.69 -6.97 8.82
CA TYR A 58 4.18 -6.13 7.73
C TYR A 58 2.72 -5.72 7.94
N TYR A 59 1.92 -6.54 8.62
CA TYR A 59 0.56 -6.20 8.99
C TYR A 59 0.52 -5.02 9.98
N SER A 60 1.41 -5.00 10.97
CA SER A 60 1.57 -3.86 11.89
C SER A 60 1.93 -2.56 11.16
N LEU A 61 2.85 -2.62 10.19
CA LEU A 61 3.17 -1.47 9.34
C LEU A 61 1.95 -1.00 8.52
N TYR A 62 1.21 -1.94 7.94
CA TYR A 62 -0.02 -1.64 7.21
C TYR A 62 -1.09 -0.98 8.09
N GLN A 63 -1.34 -1.49 9.30
CA GLN A 63 -2.26 -0.88 10.26
C GLN A 63 -1.83 0.53 10.67
N ASN A 64 -0.54 0.77 10.83
CA ASN A 64 -0.02 2.12 11.07
C ASN A 64 -0.25 3.04 9.88
N GLY A 65 -0.16 2.52 8.65
CA GLY A 65 -0.56 3.22 7.44
C GLY A 65 -2.03 3.64 7.46
N LEU A 66 -2.94 2.73 7.79
CA LEU A 66 -4.38 3.01 7.89
C LEU A 66 -4.69 4.12 8.89
N LYS A 67 -4.13 4.04 10.11
CA LYS A 67 -4.30 5.09 11.13
C LYS A 67 -3.83 6.46 10.64
N LEU A 68 -2.74 6.49 9.86
CA LEU A 68 -2.24 7.72 9.27
C LEU A 68 -3.19 8.25 8.19
N GLU A 69 -3.79 7.39 7.36
CA GLU A 69 -4.83 7.80 6.41
C GLU A 69 -6.06 8.38 7.12
N GLU A 70 -6.56 7.72 8.17
CA GLU A 70 -7.70 8.18 8.98
C GLU A 70 -7.43 9.55 9.62
N SER A 71 -6.19 9.80 10.03
CA SER A 71 -5.76 11.11 10.56
C SER A 71 -5.51 12.18 9.47
N GLY A 72 -5.68 11.85 8.19
CA GLY A 72 -5.41 12.72 7.04
C GLY A 72 -3.93 12.85 6.67
N ASN A 73 -3.02 12.14 7.35
CA ASN A 73 -1.60 12.11 7.03
C ASN A 73 -1.28 11.08 5.94
N ARG A 74 -1.78 11.33 4.72
CA ARG A 74 -1.63 10.43 3.57
C ARG A 74 -0.20 10.16 3.14
N ILE A 75 0.70 11.17 3.18
CA ILE A 75 2.12 10.95 2.90
C ILE A 75 2.78 10.07 3.96
N GLY A 76 2.40 10.24 5.24
CA GLY A 76 2.82 9.35 6.32
C GLY A 76 2.36 7.92 6.08
N ALA A 77 1.10 7.73 5.68
CA ALA A 77 0.55 6.42 5.36
C ALA A 77 1.29 5.76 4.19
N PHE A 78 1.48 6.50 3.10
CA PHE A 78 2.23 6.05 1.94
C PHE A 78 3.62 5.53 2.29
N LYS A 79 4.33 6.22 3.19
CA LYS A 79 5.65 5.76 3.68
C LYS A 79 5.57 4.42 4.41
N GLN A 80 4.51 4.15 5.17
CA GLN A 80 4.37 2.86 5.85
C GLN A 80 4.09 1.74 4.84
N TYR A 81 3.23 2.01 3.84
CA TYR A 81 2.93 1.03 2.80
C TYR A 81 4.15 0.75 1.91
N ILE A 82 4.92 1.76 1.53
CA ILE A 82 6.15 1.54 0.76
C ILE A 82 7.16 0.73 1.58
N LYS A 83 7.31 0.97 2.89
CA LYS A 83 8.16 0.11 3.74
C LYS A 83 7.73 -1.35 3.73
N VAL A 84 6.42 -1.61 3.68
CA VAL A 84 5.90 -2.99 3.53
C VAL A 84 6.40 -3.57 2.22
N LEU A 85 6.23 -2.87 1.10
CA LEU A 85 6.61 -3.36 -0.24
C LEU A 85 8.13 -3.45 -0.44
N ASP A 86 8.92 -2.62 0.25
CA ASP A 86 10.39 -2.63 0.18
C ASP A 86 11.00 -3.81 0.96
N SER A 87 10.34 -4.23 2.04
CA SER A 87 10.90 -5.19 3.00
C SER A 87 10.26 -6.57 2.90
N TYR A 88 9.08 -6.67 2.30
CA TYR A 88 8.26 -7.88 2.30
C TYR A 88 7.54 -8.07 0.96
N THR A 89 7.12 -9.32 0.72
CA THR A 89 6.20 -9.68 -0.35
C THR A 89 4.83 -9.98 0.27
N PRO A 90 4.00 -8.95 0.54
CA PRO A 90 2.75 -9.15 1.28
C PRO A 90 1.71 -9.91 0.43
N LEU A 91 0.95 -10.77 1.09
CA LEU A 91 -0.09 -11.55 0.42
C LEU A 91 -1.43 -10.81 0.50
N GLY A 92 -1.89 -10.26 -0.62
CA GLY A 92 -3.19 -9.59 -0.73
C GLY A 92 -3.13 -8.30 -1.54
N SER A 93 -4.18 -8.04 -2.32
CA SER A 93 -4.23 -6.89 -3.24
C SER A 93 -4.18 -5.54 -2.51
N VAL A 94 -4.76 -5.47 -1.31
CA VAL A 94 -4.84 -4.27 -0.45
C VAL A 94 -3.48 -3.62 -0.19
N TYR A 95 -2.44 -4.43 0.01
CA TYR A 95 -1.08 -3.94 0.26
C TYR A 95 -0.48 -3.20 -0.95
N TYR A 96 -1.01 -3.44 -2.15
CA TYR A 96 -0.60 -2.79 -3.37
C TYR A 96 -1.58 -1.68 -3.78
N THR A 97 -2.89 -1.88 -3.63
CA THR A 97 -3.88 -0.88 -4.04
C THR A 97 -3.83 0.39 -3.18
N ALA A 98 -3.67 0.27 -1.87
CA ALA A 98 -3.61 1.42 -0.97
C ALA A 98 -2.45 2.38 -1.30
N PRO A 99 -1.18 1.94 -1.38
CA PRO A 99 -0.09 2.82 -1.80
C PRO A 99 -0.24 3.28 -3.26
N PHE A 100 -0.80 2.47 -4.15
CA PHE A 100 -1.02 2.86 -5.53
C PHE A 100 -1.95 4.07 -5.66
N TYR A 101 -3.09 4.09 -4.96
CA TYR A 101 -4.04 5.20 -5.05
C TYR A 101 -3.45 6.49 -4.47
N ILE A 102 -2.70 6.40 -3.37
CA ILE A 102 -1.99 7.56 -2.83
C ILE A 102 -0.91 8.04 -3.80
N ALA A 103 -0.11 7.13 -4.37
CA ALA A 103 0.89 7.49 -5.38
C ALA A 103 0.26 8.21 -6.58
N GLU A 104 -0.86 7.68 -7.10
CA GLU A 104 -1.55 8.29 -8.23
C GLU A 104 -2.13 9.67 -7.90
N GLU A 105 -2.77 9.85 -6.74
CA GLU A 105 -3.34 11.12 -6.30
C GLU A 105 -2.29 12.23 -6.21
N TYR A 106 -1.07 11.87 -5.80
CA TYR A 106 0.03 12.83 -5.61
C TYR A 106 0.90 12.97 -6.86
N GLY A 107 0.56 12.26 -7.94
CA GLY A 107 1.26 12.31 -9.23
C GLY A 107 2.56 11.51 -9.29
N PHE A 108 2.77 10.56 -8.36
CA PHE A 108 3.94 9.66 -8.34
C PHE A 108 3.72 8.52 -9.34
N TYR A 109 3.51 8.85 -10.61
CA TYR A 109 3.07 7.87 -11.61
C TYR A 109 4.11 6.78 -11.88
N SER A 110 5.40 7.08 -11.73
CA SER A 110 6.45 6.05 -11.81
C SER A 110 6.31 5.03 -10.68
N ILE A 111 6.23 5.51 -9.43
CA ILE A 111 6.06 4.64 -8.26
C ILE A 111 4.74 3.87 -8.32
N ALA A 112 3.65 4.52 -8.76
CA ALA A 112 2.36 3.84 -8.97
C ALA A 112 2.47 2.72 -10.01
N SER A 113 3.24 2.92 -11.08
CA SER A 113 3.50 1.87 -12.08
C SER A 113 4.32 0.72 -11.49
N GLU A 114 5.35 1.01 -10.71
CA GLU A 114 6.20 0.02 -10.03
C GLU A 114 5.38 -0.84 -9.05
N ILE A 115 4.47 -0.22 -8.28
CA ILE A 115 3.56 -0.94 -7.39
C ILE A 115 2.67 -1.92 -8.17
N CYS A 116 2.18 -1.52 -9.34
CA CYS A 116 1.40 -2.42 -10.20
C CYS A 116 2.26 -3.58 -10.71
N ASP A 117 3.53 -3.32 -11.05
CA ASP A 117 4.46 -4.36 -11.50
C ASP A 117 4.77 -5.37 -10.41
N MET A 118 4.97 -4.90 -9.17
CA MET A 118 5.13 -5.79 -8.00
C MET A 118 3.90 -6.67 -7.81
N ALA A 119 2.70 -6.09 -7.82
CA ALA A 119 1.46 -6.85 -7.68
C ALA A 119 1.29 -7.90 -8.79
N ILE A 120 1.56 -7.52 -10.05
CA ILE A 120 1.49 -8.41 -11.22
C ILE A 120 2.49 -9.56 -11.09
N SER A 121 3.74 -9.29 -10.67
CA SER A 121 4.76 -10.33 -10.48
C SER A 121 4.30 -11.36 -9.45
N VAL A 122 3.86 -10.89 -8.28
CA VAL A 122 3.43 -11.73 -7.17
C VAL A 122 2.20 -12.58 -7.54
N MET A 123 1.27 -12.03 -8.32
CA MET A 123 0.12 -12.79 -8.86
C MET A 123 0.53 -13.82 -9.91
N ASN A 124 1.48 -13.48 -10.81
CA ASN A 124 1.98 -14.42 -11.82
C ASN A 124 2.76 -15.58 -11.19
N GLU A 125 3.46 -15.32 -10.09
CA GLU A 125 4.12 -16.32 -9.25
C GLU A 125 3.14 -17.15 -8.41
N LYS A 126 1.83 -16.83 -8.48
CA LYS A 126 0.74 -17.50 -7.76
C LYS A 126 0.90 -17.45 -6.23
N LEU A 127 1.55 -16.41 -5.72
CA LEU A 127 1.72 -16.21 -4.28
C LEU A 127 0.41 -15.80 -3.60
N PHE A 128 -0.46 -15.09 -4.31
CA PHE A 128 -1.87 -14.92 -3.91
C PHE A 128 -2.78 -14.80 -5.14
N ASN A 129 -4.06 -15.11 -4.94
CA ASN A 129 -5.09 -14.95 -5.96
C ASN A 129 -5.65 -13.52 -5.91
N GLY A 130 -5.47 -12.75 -6.99
CA GLY A 130 -6.04 -11.42 -7.15
C GLY A 130 -6.47 -11.15 -8.59
N ASP A 131 -7.07 -9.98 -8.82
CA ASP A 131 -7.49 -9.58 -10.17
C ASP A 131 -6.30 -9.00 -10.97
N LEU A 132 -5.62 -9.86 -11.72
CA LEU A 132 -4.53 -9.46 -12.61
C LEU A 132 -4.96 -8.40 -13.64
N LYS A 133 -6.23 -8.44 -14.08
CA LYS A 133 -6.76 -7.47 -15.05
C LYS A 133 -6.90 -6.09 -14.42
N GLU A 134 -7.23 -6.03 -13.13
CA GLU A 134 -7.27 -4.79 -12.37
C GLU A 134 -5.91 -4.09 -12.40
N PHE A 135 -4.84 -4.75 -11.95
CA PHE A 135 -3.52 -4.13 -11.90
C PHE A 135 -2.96 -3.81 -13.29
N THR A 136 -3.28 -4.61 -14.31
CA THR A 136 -2.94 -4.29 -15.70
C THR A 136 -3.63 -3.00 -16.16
N ARG A 137 -4.92 -2.82 -15.82
CA ARG A 137 -5.68 -1.61 -16.13
C ARG A 137 -5.14 -0.40 -15.37
N LEU A 138 -4.83 -0.56 -14.08
CA LEU A 138 -4.25 0.48 -13.23
C LEU A 138 -2.89 0.94 -13.77
N LYS A 139 -2.00 -0.01 -14.12
CA LYS A 139 -0.71 0.27 -14.77
C LYS A 139 -0.88 1.05 -16.06
N LYS A 140 -1.77 0.60 -16.96
CA LYS A 140 -2.04 1.31 -18.22
C LYS A 140 -2.56 2.73 -17.98
N ARG A 141 -3.43 2.91 -16.98
CA ARG A 141 -3.98 4.23 -16.61
C ARG A 141 -2.88 5.20 -16.18
N VAL A 142 -1.98 4.79 -15.29
CA VAL A 142 -0.88 5.67 -14.84
C VAL A 142 0.21 5.82 -15.90
N GLY A 143 0.47 4.80 -16.72
CA GLY A 143 1.37 4.90 -17.88
C GLY A 143 0.91 5.94 -18.90
N ASN A 144 -0.39 6.01 -19.18
CA ASN A 144 -0.94 7.06 -20.04
C ASN A 144 -0.76 8.46 -19.43
N LYS A 145 -0.91 8.60 -18.10
CA LYS A 145 -0.67 9.87 -17.39
C LYS A 145 0.80 10.27 -17.45
N LEU A 146 1.71 9.32 -17.27
CA LEU A 146 3.16 9.53 -17.38
C LEU A 146 3.57 9.97 -18.80
N LEU A 147 3.01 9.35 -19.83
CA LEU A 147 3.22 9.76 -21.22
C LEU A 147 2.66 11.15 -21.53
N ALA A 148 1.49 11.47 -20.98
CA ALA A 148 0.84 12.77 -21.20
C ALA A 148 1.55 13.93 -20.49
N LEU A 149 2.21 13.66 -19.38
CA LEU A 149 2.76 14.69 -18.49
C LEU A 149 4.30 14.77 -18.51
N GLY A 150 5.00 13.81 -19.13
CA GLY A 150 6.46 13.74 -19.17
C GLY A 150 7.08 13.02 -17.95
N PRO A 151 8.41 12.78 -17.96
CA PRO A 151 9.08 12.03 -16.89
C PRO A 151 8.86 12.68 -15.51
N ASP A 152 8.41 11.83 -14.58
CA ASP A 152 8.02 12.07 -13.19
C ASP A 152 7.81 13.53 -12.78
N ILE A 153 6.58 14.02 -12.99
CA ILE A 153 6.13 15.35 -12.53
C ILE A 153 6.54 15.58 -11.08
N PHE A 154 6.44 14.56 -10.23
CA PHE A 154 6.74 14.75 -8.82
C PHE A 154 8.23 14.97 -8.57
N GLU A 155 9.11 14.22 -9.23
CA GLU A 155 10.55 14.48 -9.18
C GLU A 155 10.89 15.84 -9.79
N GLY A 156 10.20 16.24 -10.87
CA GLY A 156 10.25 17.60 -11.41
C GLY A 156 9.84 18.65 -10.37
N ARG A 157 8.78 18.40 -9.60
CA ARG A 157 8.28 19.25 -8.53
C ARG A 157 9.28 19.32 -7.36
N ILE A 158 9.83 18.19 -6.92
CA ILE A 158 10.89 18.13 -5.90
C ILE A 158 12.09 18.98 -6.34
N ASN A 159 12.57 18.76 -7.57
CA ASN A 159 13.72 19.49 -8.09
C ASN A 159 13.43 20.98 -8.26
N ARG A 160 12.20 21.34 -8.63
CA ARG A 160 11.76 22.73 -8.69
C ARG A 160 11.77 23.39 -7.31
N ILE A 161 11.18 22.76 -6.29
CA ILE A 161 11.21 23.26 -4.90
C ILE A 161 12.65 23.40 -4.41
N LYS A 162 13.50 22.39 -4.60
CA LYS A 162 14.91 22.44 -4.18
C LYS A 162 15.66 23.56 -4.90
N SER A 163 15.40 23.78 -6.18
CA SER A 163 15.99 24.88 -6.95
C SER A 163 15.57 26.25 -6.42
N LEU A 164 14.27 26.44 -6.14
CA LEU A 164 13.74 27.68 -5.57
C LEU A 164 14.34 27.99 -4.19
N ILE A 165 14.45 26.99 -3.32
CA ILE A 165 15.06 27.15 -1.98
C ILE A 165 16.55 27.48 -2.11
N ARG A 166 17.28 26.83 -3.02
CA ARG A 166 18.72 27.09 -3.23
C ARG A 166 18.98 28.50 -3.78
N THR A 167 18.16 28.95 -4.71
CA THR A 167 18.30 30.26 -5.36
C THR A 167 17.81 31.41 -4.48
N ASN A 168 16.96 31.13 -3.49
CA ASN A 168 16.40 32.13 -2.59
C ASN A 168 16.61 31.70 -1.11
N PRO A 169 17.76 32.02 -0.49
CA PRO A 169 18.08 31.62 0.89
C PRO A 169 17.12 32.18 1.96
N ASP A 170 16.43 33.28 1.64
CA ASP A 170 15.43 33.94 2.48
C ASP A 170 13.98 33.56 2.10
N LEU A 171 13.82 32.50 1.32
CA LEU A 171 12.50 32.01 0.92
C LEU A 171 11.73 31.52 2.15
N ASN A 172 10.61 32.20 2.41
CA ASN A 172 9.67 31.83 3.46
C ASN A 172 8.44 31.15 2.86
N LYS A 173 7.57 30.61 3.72
CA LYS A 173 6.32 29.93 3.30
C LYS A 173 5.57 30.75 2.25
N THR A 174 5.17 31.97 2.58
CA THR A 174 4.36 32.81 1.68
C THR A 174 5.01 33.00 0.31
N LYS A 175 6.31 33.32 0.26
CA LYS A 175 7.02 33.52 -1.01
C LYS A 175 7.14 32.23 -1.84
N LEU A 176 7.37 31.09 -1.19
CA LEU A 176 7.40 29.79 -1.86
C LEU A 176 6.05 29.43 -2.48
N PHE A 177 4.96 29.62 -1.71
CA PHE A 177 3.61 29.35 -2.20
C PHE A 177 3.23 30.28 -3.35
N SER A 178 3.52 31.58 -3.27
CA SER A 178 3.27 32.52 -4.38
C SER A 178 4.02 32.13 -5.65
N ALA A 179 5.31 31.78 -5.55
CA ALA A 179 6.11 31.38 -6.69
C ALA A 179 5.60 30.10 -7.38
N LEU A 180 5.06 29.14 -6.61
CA LEU A 180 4.53 27.89 -7.14
C LEU A 180 3.07 28.01 -7.62
N GLN A 181 2.32 28.97 -7.09
CA GLN A 181 0.97 29.29 -7.56
C GLN A 181 0.99 29.90 -8.96
N GLU A 182 2.00 30.71 -9.29
CA GLU A 182 2.24 31.21 -10.65
C GLU A 182 2.48 30.07 -11.66
N GLU A 183 2.96 28.92 -11.18
CA GLU A 183 3.16 27.69 -11.96
C GLU A 183 1.92 26.76 -11.91
N GLN A 184 0.78 27.26 -11.42
CA GLN A 184 -0.49 26.53 -11.27
C GLN A 184 -0.46 25.36 -10.28
N TRP A 185 0.45 25.34 -9.31
CA TRP A 185 0.40 24.33 -8.25
C TRP A 185 -0.63 24.74 -7.18
N SER A 186 -1.46 23.79 -6.76
CA SER A 186 -2.36 23.98 -5.63
C SER A 186 -1.59 24.04 -4.30
N GLU A 187 -2.18 24.69 -3.29
CA GLU A 187 -1.59 24.76 -1.95
C GLU A 187 -1.34 23.36 -1.36
N LEU A 188 -2.24 22.42 -1.65
CA LEU A 188 -2.14 21.03 -1.20
C LEU A 188 -0.94 20.33 -1.86
N GLU A 189 -0.75 20.48 -3.17
CA GLU A 189 0.40 19.88 -3.87
C GLU A 189 1.74 20.40 -3.34
N VAL A 190 1.86 21.71 -3.14
CA VAL A 190 3.07 22.32 -2.57
C VAL A 190 3.34 21.77 -1.17
N LYS A 191 2.32 21.73 -0.31
CA LYS A 191 2.44 21.17 1.05
C LYS A 191 2.90 19.71 1.01
N ASN A 192 2.33 18.90 0.13
CA ASN A 192 2.63 17.48 0.03
C ASN A 192 4.07 17.21 -0.44
N VAL A 193 4.55 17.95 -1.44
CA VAL A 193 5.94 17.86 -1.91
C VAL A 193 6.90 18.29 -0.79
N LEU A 194 6.58 19.36 -0.05
CA LEU A 194 7.38 19.81 1.10
C LEU A 194 7.41 18.78 2.23
N ASP A 195 6.26 18.22 2.60
CA ASP A 195 6.13 17.20 3.63
C ASP A 195 6.95 15.96 3.23
N TYR A 196 6.90 15.55 1.96
CA TYR A 196 7.74 14.48 1.42
C TYR A 196 9.23 14.81 1.52
N CYS A 197 9.65 15.98 1.05
CA CYS A 197 11.06 16.41 1.07
C CYS A 197 11.62 16.49 2.50
N ALA A 198 10.82 16.99 3.44
CA ALA A 198 11.21 17.07 4.85
C ALA A 198 11.32 15.67 5.47
N ALA A 199 10.32 14.82 5.23
CA ALA A 199 10.30 13.48 5.77
C ALA A 199 11.30 12.52 5.11
N THR A 200 11.86 12.87 3.94
CA THR A 200 12.99 12.17 3.29
C THR A 200 14.33 12.85 3.53
N LYS A 201 14.39 13.84 4.44
CA LYS A 201 15.59 14.59 4.81
C LYS A 201 16.30 15.26 3.62
N GLN A 202 15.56 15.60 2.57
CA GLN A 202 16.06 16.39 1.45
C GLN A 202 16.05 17.90 1.74
N ILE A 203 15.14 18.33 2.62
CA ILE A 203 15.08 19.70 3.14
C ILE A 203 14.88 19.70 4.65
N SER A 204 15.30 20.76 5.32
CA SER A 204 14.88 21.09 6.68
C SER A 204 13.88 22.24 6.67
N ILE A 205 13.01 22.26 7.68
CA ILE A 205 11.99 23.28 7.88
C ILE A 205 12.18 23.84 9.30
N GLU A 206 12.55 25.12 9.41
CA GLU A 206 12.70 25.82 10.68
C GLU A 206 11.56 26.83 10.87
N LYS A 207 10.83 26.74 11.98
CA LYS A 207 9.80 27.72 12.33
C LYS A 207 10.47 28.95 12.96
N LYS A 208 10.28 30.12 12.35
CA LYS A 208 10.68 31.44 12.88
C LYS A 208 9.44 32.29 13.11
N GLY A 209 8.92 32.26 14.35
CA GLY A 209 7.68 32.94 14.72
C GLY A 209 6.47 32.43 13.91
N ARG A 210 5.85 33.30 13.11
CA ARG A 210 4.74 32.97 12.19
C ARG A 210 5.19 32.48 10.82
N SER A 211 6.50 32.44 10.56
CA SER A 211 7.08 32.06 9.27
C SER A 211 7.84 30.73 9.36
N TYR A 212 8.04 30.11 8.21
CA TYR A 212 8.88 28.92 8.06
C TYR A 212 10.03 29.26 7.12
N LYS A 213 11.24 28.86 7.49
CA LYS A 213 12.45 28.91 6.66
C LYS A 213 12.75 27.50 6.16
N TYR A 214 13.04 27.37 4.87
CA TYR A 214 13.39 26.10 4.24
C TYR A 214 14.88 26.08 3.92
N THR A 215 15.52 24.92 4.02
CA THR A 215 16.93 24.75 3.63
C THR A 215 17.11 23.40 2.96
N VAL A 216 17.77 23.35 1.80
CA VAL A 216 18.09 22.09 1.14
C VAL A 216 19.26 21.43 1.87
N LEU A 217 19.07 20.19 2.29
CA LEU A 217 20.12 19.40 2.93
C LEU A 217 21.01 18.79 1.85
N LYS A 218 22.33 18.83 2.06
CA LYS A 218 23.26 18.04 1.24
C LYS A 218 23.13 16.59 1.71
N LEU A 219 22.69 15.71 0.79
CA LEU A 219 22.90 14.27 0.95
C LEU A 219 24.40 13.97 0.84
#